data_AF-A0A969QW24-F1
#
_entry.id   AF-A0A969QW24-F1
#
_cell.length_a   1.000
_cell.length_b   1.000
_cell.length_c   1.000
_cell.angle_alpha   90.00
_cell.angle_beta   90.00
_cell.angle_gamma   90.00
#
_symmetry.space_group_name_H-M   'P 1'
#
loop_
_entity.id
_entity.type
_entity.pdbx_description
1 polymer ?
#
loop_
_entity_poly.entity_id
_entity_poly.type
_entity_poly.pdbx_seq_one_letter_code
_entity_poly.pdbx_strand_id
1 'polypeptide(L)'
;MLLLHLGAFHLDIDSKQATFWHSLAPRTRLLCALLMVFAIALTPNGRWWTWAIYGLGVFGVVFFSRLTKTVLLKRIAVEFAFIGTVLLGTLFRDGGEVLWSWGILRITSEGLTVLGSVTIKALLSLLTLNILTLTTSVPALLNALTALRVPPLLVATLASMYRYIGVLIKEFQAMRKAAASRNLARNNVWQRFVIGNMIGTLFIRTFERGERVYQAMLARGYQGVPVVEKVPSGGRRDVFVLTFTIVLALLGQSIYLPH
;
A
#
# COMPACT_ATOMS: atom_id res chain seq x y z
N MET A 1 -0.67 -24.01 16.38
CA MET A 1 -1.53 -22.94 16.94
C MET A 1 -0.81 -21.59 16.87
N LEU A 2 -0.35 -21.16 15.67
CA LEU A 2 0.45 -19.93 15.52
C LEU A 2 0.36 -19.26 14.12
N LEU A 3 -0.63 -19.60 13.29
CA LEU A 3 -0.62 -19.20 11.86
C LEU A 3 -1.75 -18.25 11.41
N LEU A 4 -2.61 -17.76 12.30
CA LEU A 4 -3.61 -16.73 11.97
C LEU A 4 -3.86 -15.73 13.11
N HIS A 5 -2.81 -15.35 13.85
CA HIS A 5 -2.78 -13.96 14.33
C HIS A 5 -2.47 -13.11 13.09
N LEU A 6 -3.51 -12.75 12.34
CA LEU A 6 -3.42 -11.81 11.24
C LEU A 6 -3.08 -10.42 11.82
N GLY A 7 -1.82 -10.24 12.22
CA GLY A 7 -1.17 -8.94 12.36
C GLY A 7 -1.10 -8.19 11.03
N ALA A 8 -1.51 -8.82 9.92
CA ALA A 8 -1.61 -8.23 8.59
C ALA A 8 -2.56 -7.02 8.51
N PHE A 9 -3.51 -6.87 9.45
CA PHE A 9 -4.39 -5.70 9.53
C PHE A 9 -3.94 -4.65 10.55
N HIS A 10 -2.75 -4.79 11.15
CA HIS A 10 -2.09 -3.68 11.83
C HIS A 10 -1.26 -2.90 10.79
N LEU A 11 -1.94 -2.37 9.77
CA LEU A 11 -1.34 -1.42 8.83
C LEU A 11 -1.10 -0.06 9.53
N ASP A 12 -1.90 0.22 10.57
CA ASP A 12 -2.05 1.54 11.15
C ASP A 12 -1.32 1.67 12.52
N ILE A 13 -0.23 0.91 12.74
CA ILE A 13 0.50 0.84 14.03
C ILE A 13 0.92 2.23 14.52
N ASP A 14 1.42 3.06 13.60
CA ASP A 14 1.91 4.40 13.91
C ASP A 14 0.86 5.49 13.61
N SER A 15 -0.36 5.14 13.19
CA SER A 15 -1.40 6.11 12.80
C SER A 15 -1.85 7.02 13.96
N LYS A 16 -1.71 6.55 15.20
CA LYS A 16 -2.10 7.27 16.42
C LYS A 16 -1.02 8.18 16.98
N GLN A 17 0.18 8.21 16.39
CA GLN A 17 1.27 9.04 16.87
C GLN A 17 1.01 10.53 16.56
N ALA A 18 1.38 11.42 17.48
CA ALA A 18 1.21 12.86 17.33
C ALA A 18 2.52 13.53 16.84
N THR A 19 2.80 13.41 15.53
CA THR A 19 3.93 14.09 14.87
C THR A 19 3.42 15.13 13.88
N PHE A 20 4.29 16.07 13.46
CA PHE A 20 3.97 17.09 12.45
C PHE A 20 3.33 16.49 11.19
N TRP A 21 3.86 15.36 10.72
CA TRP A 21 3.29 14.61 9.59
C TRP A 21 1.90 14.02 9.88
N HIS A 22 1.63 13.57 11.11
CA HIS A 22 0.32 13.05 11.51
C HIS A 22 -0.75 14.14 11.72
N SER A 23 -0.37 15.42 11.72
CA SER A 23 -1.32 16.54 11.78
C SER A 23 -1.87 16.98 10.41
N LEU A 24 -1.23 16.54 9.30
CA LEU A 24 -1.65 16.88 7.94
C LEU A 24 -2.98 16.21 7.58
N ALA A 25 -3.78 16.83 6.72
CA ALA A 25 -4.98 16.21 6.21
C ALA A 25 -4.62 14.94 5.39
N PRO A 26 -5.36 13.83 5.55
CA PRO A 26 -5.05 12.57 4.85
C PRO A 26 -5.04 12.71 3.32
N ARG A 27 -5.93 13.56 2.78
CA ARG A 27 -5.96 13.89 1.35
C ARG A 27 -4.63 14.43 0.84
N THR A 28 -3.96 15.25 1.65
CA THR A 28 -2.68 15.87 1.30
C THR A 28 -1.58 14.81 1.27
N ARG A 29 -1.53 13.93 2.28
CA ARG A 29 -0.54 12.85 2.33
C ARG A 29 -0.69 11.89 1.16
N LEU A 30 -1.94 11.54 0.82
CA LEU A 30 -2.25 10.69 -0.32
C LEU A 30 -1.79 11.34 -1.62
N LEU A 31 -2.12 12.62 -1.84
CA LEU A 31 -1.67 13.36 -3.02
C LEU A 31 -0.14 13.46 -3.09
N CYS A 32 0.54 13.82 -1.99
CA CYS A 32 2.00 13.87 -1.94
C CYS A 32 2.63 12.51 -2.27
N ALA A 33 2.11 11.42 -1.70
CA ALA A 33 2.60 10.08 -1.98
C ALA A 33 2.40 9.68 -3.44
N LEU A 34 1.21 9.92 -4.01
CA LEU A 34 0.94 9.66 -5.42
C LEU A 34 1.86 10.47 -6.33
N LEU A 35 1.94 11.78 -6.13
CA LEU A 35 2.79 12.68 -6.93
C LEU A 35 4.24 12.23 -6.90
N MET A 36 4.77 11.87 -5.73
CA MET A 36 6.14 11.41 -5.59
C MET A 36 6.39 10.08 -6.29
N VAL A 37 5.48 9.10 -6.13
CA VAL A 37 5.59 7.80 -6.83
C VAL A 37 5.53 7.98 -8.34
N PHE A 38 4.63 8.82 -8.86
CA PHE A 38 4.56 9.12 -10.29
C PHE A 38 5.83 9.81 -10.78
N ALA A 39 6.36 10.79 -10.04
CA ALA A 39 7.60 11.47 -10.40
C ALA A 39 8.79 10.50 -10.47
N ILE A 40 8.91 9.59 -9.50
CA ILE A 40 9.94 8.53 -9.47
C ILE A 40 9.77 7.57 -10.65
N ALA A 41 8.54 7.12 -10.93
CA ALA A 41 8.24 6.16 -11.97
C ALA A 41 8.51 6.68 -13.39
N LEU A 42 8.15 7.95 -13.66
CA LEU A 42 8.30 8.60 -14.96
C LEU A 42 9.76 9.00 -15.29
N THR A 43 10.64 9.04 -14.30
CA THR A 43 12.04 9.46 -14.50
C THR A 43 12.80 8.42 -15.33
N PRO A 44 13.50 8.78 -16.43
CA PRO A 44 14.29 7.81 -17.20
C PRO A 44 15.46 7.19 -16.42
N ASN A 45 15.96 6.06 -16.92
CA ASN A 45 17.09 5.35 -16.33
C ASN A 45 18.40 6.11 -16.55
N GLY A 46 19.37 5.95 -15.66
CA GLY A 46 20.71 6.56 -15.74
C GLY A 46 20.87 7.98 -15.16
N ARG A 47 19.82 8.62 -14.63
CA ARG A 47 19.88 9.97 -14.04
C ARG A 47 20.04 9.95 -12.51
N TRP A 48 21.25 9.70 -12.05
CA TRP A 48 21.59 9.56 -10.62
C TRP A 48 21.26 10.80 -9.77
N TRP A 49 21.42 12.01 -10.34
CA TRP A 49 21.17 13.27 -9.62
C TRP A 49 19.70 13.48 -9.26
N THR A 50 18.79 13.14 -10.18
CA THR A 50 17.33 13.21 -9.94
C THR A 50 16.92 12.27 -8.80
N TRP A 51 17.48 11.07 -8.72
CA TRP A 51 17.19 10.16 -7.62
C TRP A 51 17.76 10.63 -6.28
N ALA A 52 18.90 11.32 -6.27
CA ALA A 52 19.44 11.90 -5.04
C ALA A 52 18.48 12.95 -4.46
N ILE A 53 17.89 13.80 -5.31
CA ILE A 53 16.90 14.81 -4.90
C ILE A 53 15.63 14.16 -4.34
N TYR A 54 15.08 13.16 -5.04
CA TYR A 54 13.93 12.41 -4.53
C TYR A 54 14.25 11.66 -3.24
N GLY A 55 15.44 11.07 -3.15
CA GLY A 55 15.96 10.42 -1.95
C GLY A 55 15.98 11.36 -0.76
N LEU A 56 16.59 12.54 -0.90
CA LEU A 56 16.61 13.56 0.16
C LEU A 56 15.19 13.94 0.63
N GLY A 57 14.25 14.09 -0.31
CA GLY A 57 12.84 14.34 0.02
C GLY A 57 12.25 13.22 0.86
N VAL A 58 12.29 11.97 0.37
CA VAL A 58 11.70 10.80 1.06
C VAL A 58 12.38 10.55 2.40
N PHE A 59 13.70 10.57 2.48
CA PHE A 59 14.43 10.38 3.73
C PHE A 59 14.12 11.50 4.75
N GLY A 60 13.95 12.74 4.28
CA GLY A 60 13.46 13.84 5.11
C GLY A 60 12.10 13.51 5.73
N VAL A 61 11.14 13.04 4.92
CA VAL A 61 9.82 12.63 5.43
C VAL A 61 9.93 11.50 6.46
N VAL A 62 10.75 10.48 6.20
CA VAL A 62 10.98 9.36 7.15
C VAL A 62 11.52 9.89 8.48
N PHE A 63 12.50 10.79 8.43
CA PHE A 63 13.11 11.38 9.62
C PHE A 63 12.10 12.20 10.43
N PHE A 64 11.33 13.06 9.76
CA PHE A 64 10.31 13.90 10.42
C PHE A 64 9.10 13.12 10.90
N SER A 65 8.78 11.96 10.31
CA SER A 65 7.62 11.15 10.69
C SER A 65 7.87 10.27 11.93
N ARG A 66 9.13 10.15 12.40
CA ARG A 66 9.52 9.32 13.57
C ARG A 66 8.96 7.89 13.53
N LEU A 67 8.94 7.30 12.34
CA LEU A 67 8.41 5.96 12.14
C LEU A 67 9.19 4.91 12.92
N THR A 68 8.49 3.84 13.33
CA THR A 68 9.12 2.68 13.94
C THR A 68 10.05 1.99 12.93
N LYS A 69 11.35 2.31 13.02
CA LYS A 69 12.38 1.85 12.06
C LYS A 69 12.43 0.33 11.89
N THR A 70 12.13 -0.42 12.96
CA THR A 70 12.12 -1.89 12.94
C THR A 70 10.98 -2.46 12.09
N VAL A 71 9.80 -1.85 12.11
CA VAL A 71 8.66 -2.25 11.26
C VAL A 71 8.94 -1.88 9.81
N LEU A 72 9.46 -0.68 9.57
CA LEU A 72 9.83 -0.20 8.23
C LEU A 72 10.89 -1.11 7.60
N LEU A 73 11.96 -1.44 8.32
CA LEU A 73 13.05 -2.28 7.80
C LEU A 73 12.58 -3.71 7.51
N LYS A 74 11.72 -4.30 8.35
CA LYS A 74 11.15 -5.63 8.11
C LYS A 74 10.29 -5.66 6.85
N ARG A 75 9.46 -4.63 6.61
CA ARG A 75 8.62 -4.54 5.40
C ARG A 75 9.48 -4.39 4.15
N ILE A 76 10.43 -3.46 4.17
CA ILE A 76 11.38 -3.26 3.08
C ILE A 76 12.14 -4.55 2.78
N ALA A 77 12.63 -5.27 3.79
CA ALA A 77 13.36 -6.52 3.57
C ALA A 77 12.52 -7.59 2.84
N VAL A 78 11.24 -7.75 3.21
CA VAL A 78 10.34 -8.69 2.53
C VAL A 78 10.01 -8.24 1.11
N GLU A 79 9.73 -6.95 0.92
CA GLU A 79 9.45 -6.37 -0.39
C GLU A 79 10.66 -6.47 -1.34
N PHE A 80 11.87 -6.22 -0.82
CA PHE A 80 13.13 -6.36 -1.56
C PHE A 80 13.48 -7.80 -1.89
N ALA A 81 13.20 -8.75 -0.99
CA ALA A 81 13.41 -10.17 -1.31
C ALA A 81 12.55 -10.58 -2.51
N PHE A 82 11.32 -10.09 -2.60
CA PHE A 82 10.43 -10.33 -3.73
C PHE A 82 10.92 -9.62 -5.01
N ILE A 83 11.14 -8.31 -4.95
CA ILE A 83 11.55 -7.51 -6.12
C ILE A 83 12.94 -7.88 -6.61
N GLY A 84 13.84 -8.32 -5.71
CA GLY A 84 15.19 -8.76 -6.03
C GLY A 84 15.22 -9.86 -7.09
N THR A 85 14.24 -10.78 -7.06
CA THR A 85 14.13 -11.82 -8.10
C THR A 85 13.87 -11.25 -9.49
N VAL A 86 13.03 -10.21 -9.60
CA VAL A 86 12.75 -9.50 -10.85
C VAL A 86 13.93 -8.64 -11.27
N LEU A 87 14.61 -7.98 -10.32
CA LEU A 87 15.78 -7.16 -10.58
C LEU A 87 16.95 -7.97 -11.16
N LEU A 88 17.16 -9.20 -10.68
CA LEU A 88 18.17 -10.09 -11.27
C LEU A 88 17.91 -10.36 -12.76
N GLY A 89 16.63 -10.43 -13.17
CA GLY A 89 16.27 -10.56 -14.58
C GLY A 89 16.69 -9.34 -15.43
N THR A 90 16.76 -8.15 -14.84
CA THR A 90 17.18 -6.93 -15.56
C THR A 90 18.67 -6.88 -15.87
N LEU A 91 19.49 -7.65 -15.14
CA LEU A 91 20.94 -7.76 -15.36
C LEU A 91 21.26 -8.40 -16.72
N PHE A 92 20.39 -9.28 -17.20
CA PHE A 92 20.58 -10.06 -18.43
C PHE A 92 19.90 -9.43 -19.65
N ARG A 93 19.62 -8.12 -19.59
CA ARG A 93 18.99 -7.41 -20.70
C ARG A 93 20.00 -7.18 -21.83
N ASP A 94 19.62 -7.56 -23.04
CA ASP A 94 20.42 -7.29 -24.24
C ASP A 94 20.42 -5.80 -24.59
N GLY A 95 21.61 -5.24 -24.84
CA GLY A 95 21.81 -3.83 -25.21
C GLY A 95 23.11 -3.27 -24.62
N GLY A 96 23.84 -2.41 -25.35
CA GLY A 96 25.09 -1.80 -24.89
C GLY A 96 26.33 -2.72 -24.90
N GLU A 97 27.43 -2.25 -24.32
CA GLU A 97 28.70 -3.00 -24.23
C GLU A 97 28.60 -4.16 -23.24
N VAL A 98 29.10 -5.34 -23.66
CA VAL A 98 29.17 -6.55 -22.81
C VAL A 98 30.38 -6.44 -21.90
N LEU A 99 30.14 -6.27 -20.61
CA LEU A 99 31.19 -6.16 -19.59
C LEU A 99 31.67 -7.54 -19.12
N TRP A 100 30.76 -8.51 -19.09
CA TRP A 100 31.06 -9.89 -18.69
C TRP A 100 30.08 -10.85 -19.35
N SER A 101 30.57 -11.99 -19.81
CA SER A 101 29.73 -13.03 -20.42
C SER A 101 30.10 -14.40 -19.90
N TRP A 102 29.10 -15.16 -19.44
CA TRP A 102 29.27 -16.56 -19.07
C TRP A 102 28.08 -17.37 -19.62
N GLY A 103 28.31 -18.11 -20.70
CA GLY A 103 27.27 -18.87 -21.39
C GLY A 103 26.16 -17.99 -21.98
N ILE A 104 24.91 -18.28 -21.61
CA ILE A 104 23.71 -17.52 -22.04
C ILE A 104 23.58 -16.21 -21.24
N LEU A 105 24.29 -16.08 -20.11
CA LEU A 105 24.23 -14.91 -19.24
C LEU A 105 25.25 -13.86 -19.70
N ARG A 106 24.75 -12.72 -20.16
CA ARG A 106 25.57 -11.55 -20.54
C ARG A 106 25.20 -10.39 -19.63
N ILE A 107 26.20 -9.82 -18.98
CA ILE A 107 26.06 -8.59 -18.22
C ILE A 107 26.45 -7.44 -19.13
N THR A 108 25.49 -6.57 -19.39
CA THR A 108 25.67 -5.38 -20.21
C THR A 108 25.76 -4.12 -19.36
N SER A 109 26.44 -3.09 -19.88
CA SER A 109 26.48 -1.76 -19.27
C SER A 109 25.07 -1.17 -19.10
N GLU A 110 24.22 -1.29 -20.12
CA GLU A 110 22.80 -0.95 -20.06
C GLU A 110 22.08 -1.74 -18.95
N GLY A 111 22.25 -3.07 -18.90
CA GLY A 111 21.64 -3.91 -17.87
C GLY A 111 22.00 -3.48 -16.45
N LEU A 112 23.25 -3.09 -16.22
CA LEU A 112 23.70 -2.58 -14.92
C LEU A 112 23.09 -1.22 -14.58
N THR A 113 23.02 -0.30 -15.54
CA THR A 113 22.38 1.01 -15.32
C THR A 113 20.88 0.86 -15.05
N VAL A 114 20.18 -0.02 -15.77
CA VAL A 114 18.76 -0.32 -15.55
C VAL A 114 18.57 -0.95 -14.19
N LEU A 115 19.39 -1.93 -13.81
CA LEU A 115 19.32 -2.57 -12.50
C LEU A 115 19.45 -1.54 -11.37
N GLY A 116 20.46 -0.68 -11.42
CA GLY A 116 20.64 0.39 -10.43
C GLY A 116 19.46 1.37 -10.40
N SER A 117 19.01 1.80 -11.58
CA SER A 117 17.86 2.72 -11.73
C SER A 117 16.59 2.16 -11.11
N VAL A 118 16.23 0.92 -11.47
CA VAL A 118 14.99 0.27 -11.04
C VAL A 118 15.06 -0.08 -9.56
N THR A 119 16.23 -0.48 -9.05
CA THR A 119 16.45 -0.71 -7.62
C THR A 119 16.17 0.54 -6.79
N ILE A 120 16.70 1.70 -7.21
CA ILE A 120 16.48 2.96 -6.49
C ILE A 120 15.02 3.41 -6.62
N LYS A 121 14.42 3.30 -7.81
CA LYS A 121 12.99 3.62 -8.01
C LYS A 121 12.09 2.77 -7.10
N ALA A 122 12.37 1.47 -7.03
CA ALA A 122 11.64 0.55 -6.16
C ALA A 122 11.82 0.96 -4.69
N LEU A 123 13.05 1.20 -4.24
CA LEU A 123 13.34 1.62 -2.86
C LEU A 123 12.54 2.88 -2.47
N LEU A 124 12.63 3.93 -3.28
CA LEU A 124 12.01 5.22 -2.98
C LEU A 124 10.48 5.16 -3.04
N SER A 125 9.93 4.41 -4.01
CA SER A 125 8.48 4.22 -4.13
C SER A 125 7.92 3.41 -2.96
N LEU A 126 8.60 2.32 -2.59
CA LEU A 126 8.21 1.51 -1.43
C LEU A 126 8.30 2.30 -0.13
N LEU A 127 9.37 3.08 0.07
CA LEU A 127 9.49 3.96 1.23
C LEU A 127 8.31 4.93 1.30
N THR A 128 7.98 5.59 0.20
CA THR A 128 6.87 6.54 0.13
C THR A 128 5.52 5.87 0.46
N LEU A 129 5.26 4.69 -0.11
CA LEU A 129 4.03 3.92 0.17
C LEU A 129 3.97 3.40 1.60
N ASN A 130 5.09 2.95 2.16
CA ASN A 130 5.18 2.50 3.54
C ASN A 130 4.94 3.65 4.52
N ILE A 131 5.46 4.85 4.25
CA ILE A 131 5.17 6.05 5.04
C ILE A 131 3.67 6.32 5.03
N LEU A 132 3.03 6.33 3.85
CA LEU A 132 1.59 6.58 3.75
C LEU A 132 0.79 5.55 4.56
N THR A 133 1.11 4.27 4.38
CA THR A 133 0.41 3.14 4.99
C THR A 133 0.57 3.14 6.52
N LEU A 134 1.77 3.41 7.04
CA LEU A 134 2.02 3.39 8.48
C LEU A 134 1.47 4.64 9.19
N THR A 135 1.41 5.79 8.50
CA THR A 135 0.99 7.06 9.10
C THR A 135 -0.50 7.36 8.97
N THR A 136 -1.19 6.71 8.03
CA THR A 136 -2.58 7.04 7.68
C THR A 136 -3.46 5.82 7.84
N SER A 137 -4.48 5.96 8.69
CA SER A 137 -5.43 4.87 8.93
C SER A 137 -6.36 4.62 7.74
N VAL A 138 -6.87 3.40 7.61
CA VAL A 138 -7.78 3.05 6.51
C VAL A 138 -9.04 3.94 6.46
N PRO A 139 -9.72 4.26 7.59
CA PRO A 139 -10.84 5.20 7.57
C PRO A 139 -10.43 6.61 7.09
N ALA A 140 -9.23 7.07 7.46
CA ALA A 140 -8.70 8.35 7.01
C ALA A 140 -8.38 8.35 5.51
N LEU A 141 -7.90 7.24 4.94
CA LEU A 141 -7.72 7.07 3.50
C LEU A 141 -9.06 7.08 2.76
N LEU A 142 -10.10 6.42 3.28
CA LEU A 142 -11.44 6.48 2.68
C LEU A 142 -12.00 7.90 2.66
N ASN A 143 -11.76 8.69 3.72
CA ASN A 143 -12.12 10.10 3.72
C ASN A 143 -11.25 10.96 2.77
N ALA A 144 -9.99 10.57 2.55
CA ALA A 144 -9.19 11.21 1.51
C ALA A 144 -9.83 11.00 0.12
N LEU A 145 -10.35 9.80 -0.16
CA LEU A 145 -11.00 9.48 -1.43
C LEU A 145 -12.31 10.26 -1.63
N THR A 146 -13.14 10.41 -0.58
CA THR A 146 -14.35 11.26 -0.68
C THR A 146 -13.98 12.72 -0.96
N ALA A 147 -12.95 13.24 -0.28
CA ALA A 147 -12.46 14.61 -0.50
C ALA A 147 -11.89 14.82 -1.91
N LEU A 148 -11.38 13.76 -2.54
CA LEU A 148 -10.90 13.75 -3.93
C LEU A 148 -12.02 13.55 -4.97
N ARG A 149 -13.29 13.58 -4.55
CA ARG A 149 -14.47 13.42 -5.41
C ARG A 149 -14.55 12.06 -6.11
N VAL A 150 -14.00 11.01 -5.50
CA VAL A 150 -14.28 9.63 -5.93
C VAL A 150 -15.78 9.35 -5.77
N PRO A 151 -16.43 8.64 -6.71
CA PRO A 151 -17.86 8.35 -6.63
C PRO A 151 -18.27 7.77 -5.25
N PRO A 152 -19.32 8.31 -4.60
CA PRO A 152 -19.68 7.94 -3.23
C PRO A 152 -20.04 6.45 -3.10
N LEU A 153 -20.58 5.86 -4.17
CA LEU A 153 -20.84 4.43 -4.25
C LEU A 153 -19.56 3.60 -4.05
N LEU A 154 -18.47 3.94 -4.73
CA LEU A 154 -17.19 3.22 -4.60
C LEU A 154 -16.60 3.38 -3.20
N VAL A 155 -16.70 4.56 -2.60
CA VAL A 155 -16.22 4.76 -1.24
C VAL A 155 -17.07 3.98 -0.23
N ALA A 156 -18.39 3.93 -0.43
CA ALA A 156 -19.30 3.15 0.40
C ALA A 156 -19.06 1.64 0.32
N THR A 157 -18.77 1.12 -0.88
CA THR A 157 -18.41 -0.30 -1.05
C THR A 157 -17.09 -0.61 -0.35
N LEU A 158 -16.05 0.21 -0.54
CA LEU A 158 -14.76 0.03 0.13
C LEU A 158 -14.87 0.15 1.66
N ALA A 159 -15.63 1.13 2.17
CA ALA A 159 -15.89 1.28 3.59
C ALA A 159 -16.61 0.06 4.18
N SER A 160 -17.59 -0.48 3.44
CA SER A 160 -18.29 -1.70 3.83
C SER A 160 -17.35 -2.91 3.83
N MET A 161 -16.52 -3.08 2.79
CA MET A 161 -15.50 -4.13 2.73
C MET A 161 -14.57 -4.09 3.95
N TYR A 162 -14.04 -2.91 4.29
CA TYR A 162 -13.17 -2.73 5.45
C TYR A 162 -13.88 -3.01 6.78
N ARG A 163 -15.11 -2.53 6.95
CA ARG A 163 -15.88 -2.78 8.18
C ARG A 163 -16.19 -4.27 8.36
N TYR A 164 -16.52 -4.97 7.27
CA TYR A 164 -16.95 -6.36 7.33
C TYR A 164 -15.80 -7.37 7.31
N ILE A 165 -14.62 -7.05 6.76
CA ILE A 165 -13.52 -8.03 6.71
C ILE A 165 -13.15 -8.59 8.09
N GLY A 166 -13.13 -7.76 9.13
CA GLY A 166 -12.87 -8.20 10.50
C GLY A 166 -13.97 -9.12 11.05
N VAL A 167 -15.21 -8.89 10.65
CA VAL A 167 -16.35 -9.75 11.00
C VAL A 167 -16.25 -11.10 10.28
N LEU A 168 -15.91 -11.08 8.99
CA LEU A 168 -15.76 -12.31 8.19
C LEU A 168 -14.61 -13.17 8.71
N ILE A 169 -13.49 -12.55 9.08
CA ILE A 169 -12.34 -13.25 9.67
C ILE A 169 -12.76 -13.94 10.98
N LYS A 170 -13.52 -13.26 11.85
CA LYS A 170 -14.01 -13.86 13.11
C LYS A 170 -14.93 -15.04 12.86
N GLU A 171 -15.85 -14.92 11.90
CA GLU A 171 -16.78 -16.00 11.53
C GLU A 171 -16.04 -17.19 10.91
N PHE A 172 -15.09 -16.93 10.01
CA PHE A 172 -14.23 -17.95 9.44
C PHE A 172 -13.40 -18.67 10.51
N GLN A 173 -12.82 -17.93 11.47
CA GLN A 173 -12.10 -18.53 12.59
C GLN A 173 -13.00 -19.38 13.49
N ALA A 174 -14.25 -18.97 13.72
CA ALA A 174 -15.22 -19.75 14.49
C ALA A 174 -15.56 -21.06 13.76
N MET A 175 -15.81 -21.02 12.45
CA MET A 175 -16.03 -22.21 11.63
C MET A 175 -14.82 -23.14 11.63
N ARG A 176 -13.61 -22.58 11.50
CA ARG A 176 -12.37 -23.36 11.55
C ARG A 176 -12.19 -24.05 12.92
N LYS A 177 -12.48 -23.36 14.02
CA LYS A 177 -12.44 -23.96 15.37
C LYS A 177 -13.46 -25.10 15.51
N ALA A 178 -14.70 -24.90 15.06
CA ALA A 178 -15.73 -25.92 15.08
C ALA A 178 -15.34 -27.16 14.23
N ALA A 179 -14.75 -26.94 13.06
CA ALA A 179 -14.25 -28.02 12.20
C ALA A 179 -13.12 -28.81 12.87
N ALA A 180 -12.20 -28.11 13.55
CA ALA A 180 -11.12 -28.74 14.30
C ALA A 180 -11.64 -29.57 15.49
N SER A 181 -12.64 -29.08 16.23
CA SER A 181 -13.27 -29.83 17.33
C SER A 181 -13.96 -31.12 16.88
N ARG A 182 -14.45 -31.16 15.64
CA ARG A 182 -15.03 -32.36 15.01
C ARG A 182 -13.99 -33.28 14.36
N ASN A 183 -12.70 -32.97 14.49
CA ASN A 183 -11.59 -33.69 13.86
C ASN A 183 -11.73 -33.82 12.32
N LEU A 184 -12.38 -32.85 11.67
CA LEU A 184 -12.68 -32.88 10.23
C LEU A 184 -11.46 -32.60 9.33
N ALA A 185 -10.32 -32.19 9.90
CA ALA A 185 -9.10 -31.83 9.17
C ALA A 185 -7.99 -32.90 9.31
N ARG A 186 -8.35 -34.19 9.30
CA ARG A 186 -7.41 -35.30 9.55
C ARG A 186 -6.45 -35.58 8.39
N ASN A 187 -6.86 -35.32 7.15
CA ASN A 187 -6.07 -35.55 5.93
C ASN A 187 -6.08 -34.29 5.04
N ASN A 188 -4.98 -34.01 4.33
CA ASN A 188 -4.83 -32.87 3.41
C ASN A 188 -5.94 -32.78 2.36
N VAL A 189 -6.41 -33.92 1.85
CA VAL A 189 -7.52 -33.96 0.87
C VAL A 189 -8.84 -33.54 1.52
N TRP A 190 -9.18 -34.15 2.66
CA TRP A 190 -10.38 -33.81 3.44
C TRP A 190 -10.38 -32.35 3.91
N GLN A 191 -9.22 -31.83 4.30
CA GLN A 191 -9.06 -30.44 4.71
C GLN A 191 -9.45 -29.47 3.59
N ARG A 192 -9.11 -29.78 2.32
CA ARG A 192 -9.50 -28.94 1.16
C ARG A 192 -11.02 -28.90 0.99
N PHE A 193 -11.69 -30.05 1.10
CA PHE A 193 -13.15 -30.12 1.05
C PHE A 193 -13.81 -29.35 2.18
N VAL A 194 -13.29 -29.46 3.40
CA VAL A 194 -13.80 -28.72 4.56
C VAL A 194 -13.63 -27.22 4.38
N ILE A 195 -12.49 -26.77 3.85
CA ILE A 195 -12.25 -25.34 3.54
C ILE A 195 -13.22 -24.86 2.45
N GLY A 196 -13.42 -25.63 1.38
CA GLY A 196 -14.40 -25.31 0.34
C GLY A 196 -15.81 -25.12 0.90
N ASN A 197 -16.27 -26.05 1.75
CA ASN A 197 -17.57 -25.95 2.43
C ASN A 197 -17.66 -24.74 3.36
N MET A 198 -16.59 -24.42 4.09
CA MET A 198 -16.54 -23.22 4.94
C MET A 198 -16.66 -21.94 4.11
N ILE A 199 -15.97 -21.87 2.97
CA ILE A 199 -16.05 -20.71 2.07
C ILE A 199 -17.45 -20.57 1.47
N GLY A 200 -18.04 -21.67 0.99
CA GLY A 200 -19.41 -21.65 0.45
C GLY A 200 -20.44 -21.23 1.49
N THR A 201 -20.34 -21.78 2.70
CA THR A 201 -21.21 -21.38 3.83
C THR A 201 -21.02 -19.92 4.21
N LEU A 202 -19.76 -19.44 4.24
CA LEU A 202 -19.47 -18.04 4.52
C LEU A 202 -20.11 -17.13 3.47
N PHE A 203 -19.96 -17.47 2.18
CA PHE A 203 -20.52 -16.68 1.09
C PHE A 203 -22.03 -16.46 1.26
N ILE A 204 -22.80 -17.53 1.44
CA ILE A 204 -24.26 -17.47 1.63
C ILE A 204 -24.61 -16.58 2.82
N ARG A 205 -23.98 -16.81 3.98
CA ARG A 205 -24.23 -16.02 5.20
C ARG A 205 -23.89 -14.54 5.02
N THR A 206 -22.80 -14.24 4.30
CA THR A 206 -22.39 -12.85 4.05
C THR A 206 -23.31 -12.14 3.08
N PHE A 207 -23.85 -12.85 2.09
CA PHE A 207 -24.83 -12.32 1.15
C PHE A 207 -26.13 -11.96 1.87
N GLU A 208 -26.71 -12.92 2.62
CA GLU A 208 -27.93 -12.68 3.42
C GLU A 208 -27.74 -11.56 4.46
N ARG A 209 -26.55 -11.48 5.05
CA ARG A 209 -26.21 -10.39 5.97
C ARG A 209 -26.10 -9.05 5.25
N GLY A 210 -25.51 -9.03 4.06
CA GLY A 210 -25.41 -7.83 3.22
C GLY A 210 -26.79 -7.26 2.94
N GLU A 211 -27.74 -8.11 2.55
CA GLU A 211 -29.12 -7.71 2.27
C GLU A 211 -29.80 -7.14 3.53
N ARG A 212 -29.72 -7.86 4.66
CA ARG A 212 -30.28 -7.37 5.94
C ARG A 212 -29.70 -6.03 6.38
N VAL A 213 -28.40 -5.84 6.18
CA VAL A 213 -27.71 -4.59 6.50
C VAL A 213 -28.20 -3.48 5.56
N TYR A 214 -28.30 -3.74 4.26
CA TYR A 214 -28.73 -2.76 3.28
C TYR A 214 -30.17 -2.30 3.57
N GLN A 215 -31.10 -3.21 3.83
CA GLN A 215 -32.46 -2.88 4.23
C GLN A 215 -32.50 -2.03 5.51
N ALA A 216 -31.66 -2.35 6.50
CA ALA A 216 -31.52 -1.54 7.71
C ALA A 216 -30.92 -0.15 7.44
N MET A 217 -30.05 0.00 6.44
CA MET A 217 -29.55 1.31 6.01
C MET A 217 -30.66 2.14 5.38
N LEU A 218 -31.46 1.54 4.49
CA LEU A 218 -32.62 2.21 3.87
C LEU A 218 -33.62 2.69 4.92
N ALA A 219 -33.94 1.85 5.92
CA ALA A 219 -34.83 2.22 7.02
C ALA A 219 -34.31 3.40 7.87
N ARG A 220 -33.00 3.67 7.86
CA ARG A 220 -32.37 4.81 8.54
C ARG A 220 -32.18 6.03 7.64
N GLY A 221 -32.75 6.02 6.43
CA GLY A 221 -32.66 7.12 5.47
C GLY A 221 -31.35 7.17 4.70
N TYR A 222 -30.73 6.02 4.40
CA TYR A 222 -29.52 5.98 3.58
C TYR A 222 -29.78 6.50 2.16
N GLN A 223 -29.08 7.57 1.77
CA GLN A 223 -29.23 8.23 0.46
C GLN A 223 -28.10 7.86 -0.53
N GLY A 224 -27.37 6.76 -0.30
CA GLY A 224 -26.23 6.38 -1.15
C GLY A 224 -24.90 7.04 -0.77
N VAL A 225 -24.87 7.84 0.29
CA VAL A 225 -23.65 8.49 0.80
C VAL A 225 -23.19 7.80 2.09
N PRO A 226 -21.96 7.30 2.16
CA PRO A 226 -21.44 6.68 3.37
C PRO A 226 -21.23 7.74 4.46
N VAL A 227 -21.56 7.41 5.71
CA VAL A 227 -21.19 8.25 6.86
C VAL A 227 -19.69 8.09 7.09
N VAL A 228 -18.93 9.15 6.82
CA VAL A 228 -17.47 9.17 7.01
C VAL A 228 -17.14 9.91 8.29
N GLU A 229 -16.20 9.37 9.08
CA GLU A 229 -15.69 10.05 10.28
C GLU A 229 -15.12 11.44 9.93
N LYS A 230 -15.27 12.41 10.84
CA LYS A 230 -14.68 13.73 10.68
C LYS A 230 -13.17 13.64 10.85
N VAL A 231 -12.43 13.84 9.78
CA VAL A 231 -10.96 13.87 9.77
C VAL A 231 -10.50 15.33 9.69
N PRO A 232 -9.30 15.71 10.19
CA PRO A 232 -8.88 17.11 10.25
C PRO A 232 -9.05 17.82 8.91
N SER A 233 -9.75 18.96 8.94
CA SER A 233 -9.93 19.83 7.80
C SER A 233 -8.59 20.46 7.43
N GLY A 234 -8.26 20.50 6.13
CA GLY A 234 -6.95 20.95 5.69
C GLY A 234 -6.63 22.38 6.10
N GLY A 235 -5.38 22.62 6.49
CA GLY A 235 -4.88 23.92 6.94
C GLY A 235 -3.78 24.49 6.04
N ARG A 236 -3.25 25.67 6.40
CA ARG A 236 -2.13 26.31 5.66
C ARG A 236 -0.88 25.43 5.55
N ARG A 237 -0.67 24.53 6.52
CA ARG A 237 0.43 23.55 6.53
C ARG A 237 0.31 22.53 5.41
N ASP A 238 -0.91 22.11 5.07
CA ASP A 238 -1.15 21.16 3.98
C ASP A 238 -0.75 21.74 2.63
N VAL A 239 -1.11 22.99 2.38
CA VAL A 239 -0.75 23.69 1.15
C VAL A 239 0.77 23.81 1.05
N PHE A 240 1.46 24.18 2.14
CA PHE A 240 2.92 24.26 2.16
C PHE A 240 3.58 22.92 1.80
N VAL A 241 3.18 21.82 2.44
CA VAL A 241 3.76 20.49 2.17
C VAL A 241 3.45 20.01 0.76
N LEU A 242 2.25 20.27 0.25
CA LEU A 242 1.88 19.91 -1.10
C LEU A 242 2.66 20.72 -2.15
N THR A 243 2.77 22.04 -1.96
CA THR A 243 3.61 22.88 -2.83
C THR A 243 5.07 22.46 -2.81
N PHE A 244 5.62 22.17 -1.63
CA PHE A 244 6.99 21.67 -1.50
C PHE A 244 7.19 20.35 -2.26
N THR A 245 6.22 19.42 -2.17
CA THR A 245 6.28 18.14 -2.89
C THR A 245 6.22 18.33 -4.40
N ILE A 246 5.36 19.25 -4.88
CA ILE A 246 5.26 19.60 -6.31
C ILE A 246 6.57 20.23 -6.80
N VAL A 247 7.13 21.18 -6.05
CA VAL A 247 8.40 21.83 -6.39
C VAL A 247 9.53 20.79 -6.45
N LEU A 248 9.58 19.86 -5.50
CA LEU A 248 10.58 18.80 -5.49
C LEU A 248 10.43 17.85 -6.70
N ALA A 249 9.19 17.46 -7.03
CA ALA A 249 8.89 16.67 -8.22
C ALA A 249 9.31 17.40 -9.51
N LEU A 250 8.97 18.68 -9.63
CA LEU A 250 9.32 19.51 -10.79
C LEU A 250 10.82 19.78 -10.88
N LEU A 251 11.53 20.00 -9.77
CA LEU A 251 12.99 20.17 -9.77
C LEU A 251 13.71 18.89 -10.22
N GLY A 252 13.21 17.72 -9.78
CA GLY A 252 13.73 16.44 -10.27
C GLY A 252 13.51 16.24 -11.78
N GLN A 253 12.38 16.72 -12.29
CA GLN A 253 12.04 16.69 -13.72
C GLN A 253 12.62 17.85 -14.55
N SER A 254 12.97 18.99 -13.96
CA SER A 254 13.57 20.11 -14.71
C SER A 254 15.01 19.78 -15.10
N ILE A 255 15.69 18.95 -14.31
CA ILE A 255 16.97 18.32 -14.68
C ILE A 255 16.80 17.34 -15.87
N TYR A 256 15.56 16.95 -16.19
CA TYR A 256 15.24 16.10 -17.33
C TYR A 256 15.05 16.87 -18.65
N LEU A 257 14.61 18.13 -18.62
CA LEU A 257 14.40 18.93 -19.83
C LEU A 257 15.75 19.40 -20.40
N PRO A 258 16.18 18.89 -21.57
CA PRO A 258 17.31 19.48 -22.26
C PRO A 258 16.92 20.90 -22.70
N HIS A 259 17.81 21.86 -22.44
CA HIS A 259 17.92 23.04 -23.30
C HIS A 259 18.49 22.59 -24.66
#